data_AF-A0A7C3NLX9-F1
#
_entry.id   AF-A0A7C3NLX9-F1
#
_cell.length_a   1.000
_cell.length_b   1.000
_cell.length_c   1.000
_cell.angle_alpha   90.00
_cell.angle_beta   90.00
_cell.angle_gamma   90.00
#
_symmetry.space_group_name_H-M   'P 1'
#
loop_
_entity.id
_entity.type
_entity.pdbx_description
1 polymer ?
#
loop_
_entity_poly.entity_id
_entity_poly.type
_entity_poly.pdbx_seq_one_letter_code
_entity_poly.pdbx_strand_id
1 'polypeptide(L)'
;MNATRTLASSAKAARADFFATQVVSFTDAIVRGDHHSAERVVGELLSAQQTLADIYTRVMSPALVTVGDLWCRSDIGVGEEHLATEIVVGQMERLRALFAKHDARSPYRVMIGCVEGELHYVGARMTADLCLAQGWNVDFVGANVPNEALIEIVKGRQPQVLALSITLENGLEKGDAALEGLELAAPALQTVLGGQAVQGKGANRSWGRQCHIAGDAVEGVAIIGRLLRSYEPGAVLKEYQLVLARRVRDLRTRKGWTQEQLAEATAVTRVCIVAVEGGKQNVSMDILVRLANALGVAPESLLSEQP
;
A
#
# COMPACT_ATOMS: atom_id res chain seq x y z
N MET A 1 -15.13 9.92 -36.45
CA MET A 1 -13.94 9.81 -35.56
C MET A 1 -13.34 11.15 -35.11
N ASN A 2 -13.68 12.32 -35.71
CA ASN A 2 -13.10 13.61 -35.28
C ASN A 2 -13.81 14.31 -34.10
N ALA A 3 -15.15 14.24 -33.99
CA ALA A 3 -15.89 14.98 -32.95
C ALA A 3 -15.57 14.52 -31.51
N THR A 4 -15.38 13.22 -31.29
CA THR A 4 -15.05 12.64 -29.97
C THR A 4 -13.65 13.03 -29.49
N ARG A 5 -12.70 13.24 -30.41
CA ARG A 5 -11.32 13.62 -30.10
C ARG A 5 -11.21 15.11 -29.72
N THR A 6 -12.02 15.97 -30.36
CA THR A 6 -12.10 17.41 -30.06
C THR A 6 -12.75 17.69 -28.70
N LEU A 7 -13.83 16.98 -28.35
CA LEU A 7 -14.51 17.12 -27.05
C LEU A 7 -13.63 16.63 -25.88
N ALA A 8 -12.92 15.51 -26.05
CA ALA A 8 -11.98 15.01 -25.04
C ALA A 8 -10.80 15.97 -24.80
N SER A 9 -10.34 16.66 -25.86
CA SER A 9 -9.29 17.69 -25.77
C SER A 9 -9.76 18.92 -24.98
N SER A 10 -10.99 19.39 -25.24
CA SER A 10 -11.58 20.54 -24.54
C SER A 10 -11.87 20.26 -23.06
N ALA A 11 -12.39 19.08 -22.72
CA ALA A 11 -12.63 18.69 -21.33
C ALA A 11 -11.33 18.55 -20.52
N LYS A 12 -10.25 18.06 -21.16
CA LYS A 12 -8.93 17.97 -20.53
C LYS A 12 -8.33 19.35 -20.24
N ALA A 13 -8.48 20.30 -21.16
CA ALA A 13 -8.05 21.69 -20.97
C ALA A 13 -8.81 22.35 -19.81
N ALA A 14 -10.15 22.27 -19.81
CA ALA A 14 -10.97 22.82 -18.73
C ALA A 14 -10.63 22.22 -17.35
N ARG A 15 -10.34 20.91 -17.28
CA ARG A 15 -9.88 20.28 -16.04
C ARG A 15 -8.51 20.82 -15.61
N ALA A 16 -7.58 21.05 -16.54
CA ALA A 16 -6.27 21.61 -16.21
C ALA A 16 -6.39 23.05 -15.67
N ASP A 17 -7.22 23.88 -16.32
CA ASP A 17 -7.47 25.26 -15.89
C ASP A 17 -8.13 25.33 -14.51
N PHE A 18 -9.04 24.40 -14.22
CA PHE A 18 -9.64 24.26 -12.89
C PHE A 18 -8.58 24.03 -11.81
N PHE A 19 -7.69 23.03 -11.99
CA PHE A 19 -6.64 22.77 -11.01
C PHE A 19 -5.63 23.92 -10.90
N ALA A 20 -5.25 24.54 -12.00
CA ALA A 20 -4.34 25.70 -11.97
C ALA A 20 -4.92 26.85 -11.13
N THR A 21 -6.22 27.11 -11.27
CA THR A 21 -6.93 28.13 -10.48
C THR A 21 -6.94 27.77 -8.98
N GLN A 22 -7.17 26.50 -8.66
CA GLN A 22 -7.19 26.02 -7.28
C GLN A 22 -5.80 26.04 -6.63
N VAL A 23 -4.73 25.73 -7.38
CA VAL A 23 -3.34 25.86 -6.90
C VAL A 23 -3.06 27.31 -6.51
N VAL A 24 -3.34 28.27 -7.39
CA VAL A 24 -3.09 29.70 -7.11
C VAL A 24 -3.88 30.16 -5.87
N SER A 25 -5.16 29.82 -5.82
CA SER A 25 -6.04 30.21 -4.69
C SER A 25 -5.61 29.59 -3.38
N PHE A 26 -5.20 28.32 -3.40
CA PHE A 26 -4.73 27.60 -2.22
C PHE A 26 -3.37 28.16 -1.74
N THR A 27 -2.42 28.37 -2.66
CA THR A 27 -1.11 28.98 -2.33
C THR A 27 -1.28 30.35 -1.68
N ASP A 28 -2.11 31.23 -2.26
CA ASP A 28 -2.35 32.56 -1.69
C ASP A 28 -2.93 32.48 -0.26
N ALA A 29 -3.87 31.55 -0.04
CA ALA A 29 -4.48 31.35 1.27
C ALA A 29 -3.47 30.86 2.32
N ILE A 30 -2.67 29.83 2.00
CA ILE A 30 -1.72 29.26 2.96
C ILE A 30 -0.56 30.21 3.27
N VAL A 31 -0.07 30.98 2.28
CA VAL A 31 0.98 32.00 2.48
C VAL A 31 0.50 33.14 3.38
N ARG A 32 -0.77 33.55 3.26
CA ARG A 32 -1.37 34.61 4.09
C ARG A 32 -1.84 34.16 5.46
N GLY A 33 -1.75 32.86 5.78
CA GLY A 33 -2.30 32.34 7.03
C GLY A 33 -3.83 32.21 7.05
N ASP A 34 -4.50 32.28 5.90
CA ASP A 34 -5.97 32.26 5.81
C ASP A 34 -6.50 30.82 5.77
N HIS A 35 -6.69 30.26 6.98
CA HIS A 35 -7.26 28.92 7.17
C HIS A 35 -8.63 28.76 6.50
N HIS A 36 -9.48 29.78 6.54
CA HIS A 36 -10.85 29.70 6.01
C HIS A 36 -10.84 29.64 4.48
N SER A 37 -10.02 30.45 3.82
CA SER A 37 -9.88 30.38 2.36
C SER A 37 -9.24 29.07 1.89
N ALA A 38 -8.25 28.55 2.62
CA ALA A 38 -7.66 27.24 2.33
C ALA A 38 -8.71 26.12 2.47
N GLU A 39 -9.53 26.18 3.53
CA GLU A 39 -10.63 25.25 3.77
C GLU A 39 -11.68 25.30 2.65
N ARG A 40 -12.07 26.51 2.21
CA ARG A 40 -13.02 26.70 1.11
C ARG A 40 -12.54 26.04 -0.17
N VAL A 41 -11.26 26.22 -0.53
CA VAL A 41 -10.66 25.58 -1.71
C VAL A 41 -10.75 24.05 -1.62
N VAL A 42 -10.41 23.47 -0.46
CA VAL A 42 -10.58 22.02 -0.26
C VAL A 42 -12.04 21.60 -0.37
N GLY A 43 -12.97 22.37 0.19
CA GLY A 43 -14.41 22.14 0.08
C GLY A 43 -14.94 22.18 -1.36
N GLU A 44 -14.42 23.08 -2.20
CA GLU A 44 -14.74 23.15 -3.63
C GLU A 44 -14.25 21.91 -4.37
N LEU A 45 -13.03 21.45 -4.10
CA LEU A 45 -12.47 20.22 -4.68
C LEU A 45 -13.31 18.99 -4.31
N LEU A 46 -13.74 18.89 -3.04
CA LEU A 46 -14.62 17.82 -2.57
C LEU A 46 -16.00 17.89 -3.22
N SER A 47 -16.58 19.09 -3.33
CA SER A 47 -17.88 19.31 -4.00
C SER A 47 -17.83 18.96 -5.49
N ALA A 48 -16.68 19.20 -6.13
CA ALA A 48 -16.38 18.78 -7.48
C ALA A 48 -15.99 17.29 -7.61
N GLN A 49 -16.15 16.50 -6.54
CA GLN A 49 -15.87 15.05 -6.48
C GLN A 49 -14.43 14.69 -6.89
N GLN A 50 -13.46 15.56 -6.61
CA GLN A 50 -12.05 15.23 -6.83
C GLN A 50 -11.60 14.17 -5.82
N THR A 51 -10.71 13.28 -6.26
CA THR A 51 -10.18 12.22 -5.39
C THR A 51 -9.17 12.78 -4.39
N LEU A 52 -8.93 12.06 -3.29
CA LEU A 52 -7.84 12.42 -2.35
C LEU A 52 -6.49 12.57 -3.06
N ALA A 53 -6.21 11.67 -4.01
CA ALA A 53 -5.00 11.72 -4.83
C ALA A 53 -4.93 13.00 -5.68
N ASP A 54 -6.04 13.43 -6.30
CA ASP A 54 -6.10 14.68 -7.06
C ASP A 54 -5.85 15.89 -6.15
N ILE A 55 -6.50 15.95 -4.97
CA ILE A 55 -6.33 17.07 -4.02
C ILE A 55 -4.86 17.19 -3.58
N TYR A 56 -4.24 16.08 -3.20
CA TYR A 56 -2.85 16.06 -2.74
C TYR A 56 -1.86 16.37 -3.86
N THR A 57 -1.93 15.65 -4.98
CA THR A 57 -0.89 15.72 -6.02
C THR A 57 -1.08 16.87 -7.02
N ARG A 58 -2.29 17.42 -7.15
CA ARG A 58 -2.58 18.48 -8.12
C ARG A 58 -2.86 19.85 -7.50
N VAL A 59 -3.05 19.94 -6.19
CA VAL A 59 -3.27 21.21 -5.49
C VAL A 59 -2.26 21.41 -4.36
N MET A 60 -2.29 20.57 -3.33
CA MET A 60 -1.47 20.78 -2.13
C MET A 60 0.04 20.68 -2.41
N SER A 61 0.47 19.64 -3.12
CA SER A 61 1.89 19.45 -3.45
C SER A 61 2.43 20.58 -4.35
N PRO A 62 1.78 20.95 -5.48
CA PRO A 62 2.20 22.12 -6.27
C PRO A 62 2.21 23.44 -5.49
N ALA A 63 1.25 23.64 -4.58
CA ALA A 63 1.23 24.82 -3.72
C ALA A 63 2.43 24.87 -2.77
N LEU A 64 2.77 23.75 -2.12
CA LEU A 64 3.96 23.66 -1.25
C LEU A 64 5.27 23.82 -2.02
N VAL A 65 5.36 23.30 -3.24
CA VAL A 65 6.51 23.57 -4.13
C VAL A 65 6.63 25.07 -4.38
N THR A 66 5.51 25.75 -4.67
CA THR A 66 5.49 27.20 -4.87
C THR A 66 5.93 27.96 -3.61
N VAL A 67 5.45 27.55 -2.43
CA VAL A 67 5.87 28.12 -1.14
C VAL A 67 7.38 27.94 -0.93
N GLY A 68 7.91 26.75 -1.19
CA GLY A 68 9.35 26.48 -1.15
C GLY A 68 10.15 27.37 -2.10
N ASP A 69 9.67 27.57 -3.33
CA ASP A 69 10.31 28.47 -4.29
C ASP A 69 10.29 29.94 -3.85
N LEU A 70 9.21 30.40 -3.22
CA LEU A 70 9.11 31.76 -2.67
C LEU A 70 10.10 31.95 -1.51
N TRP A 71 10.22 30.96 -0.63
CA TRP A 71 11.18 30.98 0.46
C TRP A 71 12.63 30.98 -0.04
N CYS A 72 12.96 30.10 -1.00
CA CYS A 72 14.28 30.05 -1.64
C CYS A 72 14.67 31.39 -2.29
N ARG A 73 13.70 32.13 -2.81
CA ARG A 73 13.89 33.47 -3.40
C ARG A 73 13.85 34.60 -2.38
N SER A 74 13.64 34.29 -1.09
CA SER A 74 13.47 35.25 0.00
C SER A 74 12.26 36.18 -0.17
N ASP A 75 11.26 35.78 -0.95
CA ASP A 75 9.98 36.49 -1.09
C ASP A 75 9.10 36.33 0.16
N ILE A 76 9.30 35.23 0.89
CA ILE A 76 8.69 34.94 2.21
C ILE A 76 9.77 34.45 3.18
N GLY A 77 9.55 34.62 4.48
CA GLY A 77 10.41 34.09 5.52
C GLY A 77 10.09 32.63 5.89
N VAL A 78 10.92 32.07 6.77
CA VAL A 78 10.71 30.72 7.33
C VAL A 78 9.43 30.64 8.16
N GLY A 79 8.99 31.73 8.79
CA GLY A 79 7.75 31.75 9.56
C GLY A 79 6.51 31.55 8.68
N GLU A 80 6.47 32.19 7.52
CA GLU A 80 5.39 32.04 6.54
C GLU A 80 5.39 30.63 5.91
N GLU A 81 6.57 30.06 5.63
CA GLU A 81 6.66 28.67 5.16
C GLU A 81 6.09 27.70 6.19
N HIS A 82 6.51 27.80 7.46
CA HIS A 82 6.01 26.95 8.54
C HIS A 82 4.49 27.11 8.72
N LEU A 83 3.99 28.35 8.68
CA LEU A 83 2.56 28.63 8.78
C LEU A 83 1.78 27.97 7.63
N ALA A 84 2.28 28.09 6.40
CA ALA A 84 1.67 27.46 5.23
C ALA A 84 1.65 25.93 5.38
N THR A 85 2.75 25.32 5.81
CA THR A 85 2.86 23.88 6.05
C THR A 85 1.88 23.42 7.14
N GLU A 86 1.76 24.14 8.26
CA GLU A 86 0.79 23.81 9.32
C GLU A 86 -0.67 23.88 8.85
N ILE A 87 -1.02 24.85 8.01
CA ILE A 87 -2.35 24.92 7.40
C ILE A 87 -2.61 23.69 6.53
N VAL A 88 -1.64 23.28 5.71
CA VAL A 88 -1.76 22.08 4.89
C VAL A 88 -1.93 20.84 5.75
N VAL A 89 -1.13 20.67 6.81
CA VAL A 89 -1.25 19.53 7.74
C VAL A 89 -2.65 19.50 8.38
N GLY A 90 -3.20 20.64 8.79
CA GLY A 90 -4.57 20.74 9.31
C GLY A 90 -5.64 20.28 8.29
N GLN A 91 -5.49 20.66 7.01
CA GLN A 91 -6.38 20.18 5.95
C GLN A 91 -6.21 18.67 5.68
N MET A 92 -4.98 18.16 5.77
CA MET A 92 -4.70 16.73 5.61
C MET A 92 -5.35 15.89 6.73
N GLU A 93 -5.34 16.33 7.99
CA GLU A 93 -6.04 15.60 9.06
C GLU A 93 -7.55 15.50 8.81
N ARG A 94 -8.17 16.59 8.31
CA ARG A 94 -9.59 16.57 7.93
C ARG A 94 -9.85 15.62 6.77
N LEU A 95 -9.04 15.67 5.72
CA LEU A 95 -9.16 14.79 4.56
C LEU A 95 -8.97 13.32 4.97
N ARG A 96 -7.98 13.03 5.82
CA ARG A 96 -7.77 11.70 6.38
C ARG A 96 -9.02 11.19 7.10
N ALA A 97 -9.67 12.01 7.93
CA ALA A 97 -10.91 11.62 8.61
C ALA A 97 -12.06 11.29 7.64
N LEU A 98 -12.10 11.90 6.46
CA LEU A 98 -13.14 11.66 5.44
C LEU A 98 -12.86 10.43 4.58
N PHE A 99 -11.59 10.11 4.31
CA PHE A 99 -11.19 9.08 3.34
C PHE A 99 -10.63 7.81 3.98
N ALA A 100 -10.23 7.83 5.25
CA ALA A 100 -9.67 6.66 5.92
C ALA A 100 -10.71 5.52 5.98
N LYS A 101 -10.30 4.33 5.52
CA LYS A 101 -11.07 3.10 5.70
C LYS A 101 -10.63 2.47 7.02
N HIS A 102 -11.53 2.45 8.01
CA HIS A 102 -11.21 1.93 9.35
C HIS A 102 -11.19 0.39 9.43
N ASP A 103 -11.82 -0.30 8.48
CA ASP A 103 -11.77 -1.76 8.39
C ASP A 103 -10.54 -2.18 7.55
N ALA A 104 -9.35 -2.14 8.15
CA ALA A 104 -8.15 -2.70 7.51
C ALA A 104 -8.32 -4.23 7.39
N ARG A 105 -8.66 -4.70 6.19
CA ARG A 105 -8.91 -6.14 5.92
C ARG A 105 -7.65 -6.94 5.65
N SER A 106 -6.52 -6.27 5.46
CA SER A 106 -5.25 -6.90 5.12
C SER A 106 -4.47 -7.27 6.38
N PRO A 107 -3.95 -8.52 6.50
CA PRO A 107 -2.99 -8.86 7.54
C PRO A 107 -1.63 -8.17 7.33
N TYR A 108 -1.40 -7.58 6.15
CA TYR A 108 -0.14 -6.94 5.81
C TYR A 108 -0.10 -5.48 6.25
N ARG A 109 1.08 -5.09 6.71
CA ARG A 109 1.42 -3.77 7.24
C ARG A 109 2.40 -3.07 6.32
N VAL A 110 2.11 -1.80 6.08
CA VAL A 110 2.98 -0.84 5.39
C VAL A 110 3.49 0.14 6.43
N MET A 111 4.80 0.36 6.48
CA MET A 111 5.41 1.40 7.30
C MET A 111 5.88 2.53 6.39
N ILE A 112 5.64 3.78 6.77
CA ILE A 112 6.01 4.96 5.96
C ILE A 112 6.63 6.03 6.85
N GLY A 113 7.75 6.61 6.42
CA GLY A 113 8.42 7.69 7.15
C GLY A 113 9.46 8.41 6.31
N CYS A 114 10.25 9.25 6.98
CA CYS A 114 11.41 9.90 6.38
C CYS A 114 12.70 9.31 6.93
N VAL A 115 13.76 9.36 6.12
CA VAL A 115 15.10 8.98 6.56
C VAL A 115 15.61 9.89 7.68
N GLU A 116 16.66 9.45 8.35
CA GLU A 116 17.32 10.23 9.39
C GLU A 116 17.70 11.64 8.89
N GLY A 117 17.49 12.66 9.71
CA GLY A 117 17.72 14.07 9.40
C GLY A 117 16.74 14.72 8.43
N GLU A 118 15.79 13.97 7.86
CA GLU A 118 14.81 14.52 6.93
C GLU A 118 13.56 15.01 7.67
N LEU A 119 13.30 16.32 7.56
CA LEU A 119 12.15 17.00 8.20
C LEU A 119 10.98 17.19 7.24
N HIS A 120 11.16 17.03 5.93
CA HIS A 120 10.11 17.25 4.92
C HIS A 120 9.17 16.04 4.83
N TYR A 121 8.28 15.88 5.82
CA TYR A 121 7.44 14.69 5.95
C TYR A 121 6.09 14.76 5.25
N VAL A 122 5.67 15.92 4.74
CA VAL A 122 4.33 16.12 4.16
C VAL A 122 4.09 15.17 2.98
N GLY A 123 5.08 15.00 2.08
CA GLY A 123 4.96 14.06 0.97
C GLY A 123 4.86 12.59 1.42
N ALA A 124 5.61 12.21 2.46
CA ALA A 124 5.49 10.88 3.07
C ALA A 124 4.10 10.67 3.71
N ARG A 125 3.57 11.71 4.37
CA ARG A 125 2.23 11.69 4.96
C ARG A 125 1.13 11.56 3.90
N MET A 126 1.26 12.24 2.75
CA MET A 126 0.34 12.08 1.62
C MET A 126 0.28 10.61 1.17
N THR A 127 1.44 9.95 1.02
CA THR A 127 1.50 8.53 0.66
C THR A 127 0.84 7.64 1.73
N ALA A 128 1.04 7.94 3.01
CA ALA A 128 0.41 7.20 4.12
C ALA A 128 -1.11 7.31 4.11
N ASP A 129 -1.64 8.52 3.95
CA ASP A 129 -3.08 8.77 3.87
C ASP A 129 -3.70 8.08 2.63
N LEU A 130 -3.00 8.11 1.48
CA LEU A 130 -3.45 7.40 0.28
C LEU A 130 -3.46 5.87 0.48
N CYS A 131 -2.47 5.32 1.17
CA CYS A 131 -2.45 3.90 1.54
C CYS A 131 -3.60 3.54 2.51
N LEU A 132 -3.88 4.41 3.48
CA LEU A 132 -5.03 4.25 4.39
C LEU A 132 -6.37 4.30 3.65
N ALA A 133 -6.51 5.16 2.63
CA ALA A 133 -7.69 5.22 1.78
C ALA A 133 -7.88 3.95 0.92
N GLN A 134 -6.81 3.18 0.67
CA GLN A 134 -6.91 1.84 0.07
C GLN A 134 -7.37 0.76 1.06
N GLY A 135 -7.37 1.05 2.37
CA GLY A 135 -7.73 0.09 3.43
C GLY A 135 -6.57 -0.79 3.88
N TRP A 136 -5.33 -0.37 3.65
CA TRP A 136 -4.15 -1.05 4.18
C TRP A 136 -3.87 -0.66 5.63
N ASN A 137 -3.19 -1.53 6.36
CA ASN A 137 -2.70 -1.24 7.71
C ASN A 137 -1.41 -0.41 7.59
N VAL A 138 -1.45 0.86 7.98
CA VAL A 138 -0.35 1.80 7.75
C VAL A 138 0.17 2.36 9.08
N ASP A 139 1.46 2.17 9.33
CA ASP A 139 2.20 2.85 10.40
C ASP A 139 2.98 4.03 9.78
N PHE A 140 2.52 5.26 10.04
CA PHE A 140 3.28 6.46 9.68
C PHE A 140 4.19 6.85 10.86
N VAL A 141 5.50 6.71 10.68
CA VAL A 141 6.50 6.91 11.75
C VAL A 141 7.05 8.35 11.81
N GLY A 142 6.62 9.20 10.87
CA GLY A 142 6.96 10.63 10.87
C GLY A 142 8.31 10.96 10.24
N ALA A 143 8.84 12.11 10.65
CA ALA A 143 10.08 12.70 10.14
C ALA A 143 11.30 12.25 10.96
N ASN A 144 12.50 12.43 10.39
CA ASN A 144 13.78 12.30 11.10
C ASN A 144 13.89 11.04 11.96
N VAL A 145 13.64 9.86 11.37
CA VAL A 145 13.76 8.59 12.09
C VAL A 145 15.21 8.12 12.03
N PRO A 146 15.95 8.05 13.16
CA PRO A 146 17.32 7.56 13.15
C PRO A 146 17.41 6.12 12.63
N ASN A 147 18.48 5.79 11.91
CA ASN A 147 18.59 4.48 11.25
C ASN A 147 18.50 3.30 12.23
N GLU A 148 19.10 3.41 13.40
CA GLU A 148 19.03 2.39 14.45
C GLU A 148 17.58 2.16 14.92
N ALA A 149 16.86 3.24 15.25
CA ALA A 149 15.47 3.20 15.67
C ALA A 149 14.53 2.69 14.57
N LEU A 150 14.82 3.02 13.30
CA LEU A 150 14.08 2.51 12.14
C LEU A 150 14.19 0.98 12.04
N ILE A 151 15.40 0.45 12.22
CA ILE A 151 15.64 -1.00 12.20
C ILE A 151 14.90 -1.68 13.37
N GLU A 152 14.93 -1.08 14.56
CA GLU A 152 14.23 -1.61 15.74
C GLU A 152 12.71 -1.66 15.55
N ILE A 153 12.09 -0.59 15.07
CA ILE A 153 10.64 -0.55 14.86
C ILE A 153 10.21 -1.50 13.73
N VAL A 154 11.02 -1.67 12.68
CA VAL A 154 10.78 -2.66 11.62
C VAL A 154 10.81 -4.08 12.21
N LYS A 155 11.80 -4.41 13.05
CA LYS A 155 11.88 -5.73 13.71
C LYS A 155 10.66 -5.99 14.60
N GLY A 156 10.24 -4.99 15.38
CA GLY A 156 9.13 -5.12 16.32
C GLY A 156 7.76 -5.18 15.64
N ARG A 157 7.55 -4.46 14.54
CA ARG A 157 6.25 -4.37 13.86
C ARG A 157 6.11 -5.26 12.63
N GLN A 158 7.22 -5.79 12.11
CA GLN A 158 7.29 -6.69 10.95
C GLN A 158 6.44 -6.23 9.75
N PRO A 159 6.62 -5.01 9.23
CA PRO A 159 5.94 -4.59 8.00
C PRO A 159 6.43 -5.43 6.80
N GLN A 160 5.56 -5.60 5.80
CA GLN A 160 5.94 -6.22 4.52
C GLN A 160 6.59 -5.21 3.59
N VAL A 161 6.18 -3.94 3.71
CA VAL A 161 6.72 -2.84 2.90
C VAL A 161 7.10 -1.67 3.81
N LEU A 162 8.30 -1.13 3.62
CA LEU A 162 8.74 0.13 4.20
C LEU A 162 8.92 1.17 3.08
N ALA A 163 8.18 2.27 3.15
CA ALA A 163 8.37 3.41 2.26
C ALA A 163 9.12 4.54 2.98
N LEU A 164 10.22 5.02 2.40
CA LEU A 164 11.00 6.13 2.94
C LEU A 164 11.02 7.31 1.97
N SER A 165 10.83 8.50 2.50
CA SER A 165 10.95 9.75 1.75
C SER A 165 12.32 10.41 1.99
N ILE A 166 12.95 10.85 0.90
CA ILE A 166 14.19 11.61 0.88
C ILE A 166 13.99 12.83 -0.05
N THR A 167 13.84 14.00 0.54
CA THR A 167 13.60 15.25 -0.19
C THR A 167 14.91 16.01 -0.41
N LEU A 168 15.79 16.03 0.60
CA LEU A 168 17.09 16.70 0.54
C LEU A 168 18.22 15.75 0.15
N GLU A 169 19.21 16.27 -0.59
CA GLU A 169 20.34 15.49 -1.10
C GLU A 169 21.20 14.86 0.00
N ASN A 170 21.36 15.54 1.14
CA ASN A 170 22.11 15.03 2.29
C ASN A 170 21.44 13.79 2.93
N GLY A 171 20.15 13.55 2.68
CA GLY A 171 19.44 12.37 3.13
C GLY A 171 19.77 11.12 2.31
N LEU A 172 20.37 11.25 1.13
CA LEU A 172 20.64 10.11 0.25
C LEU A 172 21.66 9.12 0.86
N GLU A 173 22.72 9.62 1.49
CA GLU A 173 23.71 8.76 2.18
C GLU A 173 23.11 8.03 3.38
N LYS A 174 22.21 8.71 4.11
CA LYS A 174 21.50 8.12 5.24
C LYS A 174 20.51 7.05 4.79
N GLY A 175 19.88 7.26 3.63
CA GLY A 175 19.04 6.27 2.95
C GLY A 175 19.81 4.99 2.61
N ASP A 176 21.01 5.10 2.05
CA ASP A 176 21.87 3.94 1.78
C ASP A 176 22.19 3.17 3.07
N ALA A 177 22.66 3.87 4.10
CA ALA A 177 22.98 3.25 5.38
C ALA A 177 21.75 2.57 6.03
N ALA A 178 20.56 3.16 5.89
CA ALA A 178 19.32 2.56 6.35
C ALA A 178 19.02 1.26 5.59
N LEU A 179 19.11 1.26 4.26
CA LEU A 179 18.85 0.08 3.44
C LEU A 179 19.85 -1.05 3.70
N GLU A 180 21.13 -0.75 3.87
CA GLU A 180 22.16 -1.74 4.23
C GLU A 180 21.85 -2.41 5.57
N GLY A 181 21.51 -1.61 6.59
CA GLY A 181 21.13 -2.15 7.90
C GLY A 181 19.85 -2.98 7.87
N LEU A 182 18.87 -2.58 7.05
CA LEU A 182 17.60 -3.28 6.87
C LEU A 182 17.76 -4.59 6.08
N GLU A 183 18.65 -4.67 5.11
CA GLU A 183 18.91 -5.90 4.34
C GLU A 183 19.43 -7.02 5.25
N LEU A 184 20.26 -6.68 6.24
CA LEU A 184 20.74 -7.62 7.26
C LEU A 184 19.66 -7.96 8.31
N ALA A 185 18.91 -6.95 8.75
CA ALA A 185 17.96 -7.08 9.86
C ALA A 185 16.61 -7.70 9.47
N ALA A 186 16.15 -7.45 8.24
CA ALA A 186 14.84 -7.86 7.74
C ALA A 186 14.93 -8.24 6.24
N PRO A 187 15.56 -9.38 5.89
CA PRO A 187 15.85 -9.74 4.49
C PRO A 187 14.62 -9.94 3.58
N ALA A 188 13.42 -10.05 4.15
CA ALA A 188 12.16 -10.22 3.41
C ALA A 188 11.38 -8.90 3.24
N LEU A 189 11.88 -7.79 3.78
CA LEU A 189 11.25 -6.48 3.70
C LEU A 189 11.42 -5.89 2.30
N GLN A 190 10.32 -5.50 1.66
CA GLN A 190 10.40 -4.69 0.45
C GLN A 190 10.52 -3.21 0.82
N THR A 191 11.36 -2.47 0.11
CA THR A 191 11.53 -1.02 0.35
C THR A 191 11.10 -0.20 -0.84
N VAL A 192 10.48 0.95 -0.58
CA VAL A 192 10.10 1.93 -1.60
C VAL A 192 10.71 3.27 -1.22
N LEU A 193 11.50 3.85 -2.12
CA LEU A 193 12.05 5.20 -1.95
C LEU A 193 11.29 6.18 -2.81
N GLY A 194 10.99 7.34 -2.23
CA GLY A 194 10.43 8.48 -2.95
C GLY A 194 11.01 9.79 -2.41
N GLY A 195 10.51 10.90 -2.94
CA GLY A 195 11.01 12.23 -2.62
C GLY A 195 11.95 12.78 -3.69
N GLN A 196 12.09 14.10 -3.69
CA GLN A 196 12.69 14.83 -4.81
C GLN A 196 14.18 14.49 -5.01
N ALA A 197 14.95 14.30 -3.94
CA ALA A 197 16.35 13.94 -4.05
C ALA A 197 16.58 12.57 -4.71
N VAL A 198 15.66 11.61 -4.50
CA VAL A 198 15.72 10.28 -5.12
C VAL A 198 15.52 10.39 -6.64
N GLN A 199 14.59 11.24 -7.07
CA GLN A 199 14.32 11.49 -8.50
C GLN A 199 15.38 12.38 -9.17
N GLY A 200 16.05 13.23 -8.38
CA GLY A 200 17.13 14.09 -8.84
C GLY A 200 18.48 13.37 -8.82
N LYS A 201 19.37 13.80 -7.92
CA LYS A 201 20.73 13.25 -7.82
C LYS A 201 20.80 11.77 -7.46
N GLY A 202 19.74 11.23 -6.84
CA GLY A 202 19.61 9.81 -6.50
C GLY A 202 19.18 8.91 -7.67
N ALA A 203 18.80 9.45 -8.83
CA ALA A 203 18.18 8.65 -9.90
C ALA A 203 19.11 7.58 -10.48
N ASN A 204 20.42 7.86 -10.51
CA ASN A 204 21.45 6.93 -10.98
C ASN A 204 22.12 6.15 -9.83
N ARG A 205 21.66 6.33 -8.59
CA ARG A 205 22.22 5.62 -7.43
C ARG A 205 21.73 4.18 -7.46
N SER A 206 22.63 3.24 -7.20
CA SER A 206 22.27 1.83 -7.06
C SER A 206 21.73 1.58 -5.66
N TRP A 207 20.42 1.65 -5.50
CA TRP A 207 19.75 1.28 -4.26
C TRP A 207 19.71 -0.26 -4.14
N GLY A 208 19.73 -0.78 -2.90
CA GLY A 208 19.81 -2.22 -2.62
C GLY A 208 18.79 -3.10 -3.37
N ARG A 209 19.04 -4.42 -3.43
CA ARG A 209 18.33 -5.36 -4.34
C ARG A 209 16.80 -5.39 -4.26
N GLN A 210 16.22 -4.99 -3.12
CA GLN A 210 14.76 -5.03 -2.87
C GLN A 210 14.12 -3.64 -2.82
N CYS A 211 14.84 -2.63 -3.34
CA CYS A 211 14.41 -1.24 -3.34
C CYS A 211 13.73 -0.87 -4.65
N HIS A 212 12.53 -0.27 -4.54
CA HIS A 212 11.76 0.28 -5.65
C HIS A 212 11.74 1.80 -5.55
N ILE A 213 11.71 2.50 -6.68
CA ILE A 213 11.70 3.97 -6.72
C ILE A 213 10.33 4.45 -7.19
N ALA A 214 9.78 5.45 -6.51
CA ALA A 214 8.52 6.11 -6.86
C ALA A 214 8.74 7.60 -7.18
N GLY A 215 8.22 8.05 -8.32
CA GLY A 215 8.26 9.45 -8.79
C GLY A 215 7.37 10.38 -7.99
N ASP A 216 6.23 9.88 -7.51
CA ASP A 216 5.28 10.61 -6.68
C ASP A 216 4.53 9.68 -5.71
N ALA A 217 3.65 10.28 -4.89
CA ALA A 217 2.86 9.55 -3.91
C ALA A 217 1.91 8.51 -4.54
N VAL A 218 1.34 8.79 -5.72
CA VAL A 218 0.40 7.89 -6.41
C VAL A 218 1.15 6.69 -6.97
N GLU A 219 2.29 6.90 -7.61
CA GLU A 219 3.17 5.82 -8.05
C GLU A 219 3.66 4.99 -6.86
N GLY A 220 4.03 5.64 -5.75
CA GLY A 220 4.42 4.96 -4.51
C GLY A 220 3.34 4.02 -4.00
N VAL A 221 2.09 4.49 -3.90
CA VAL A 221 0.94 3.65 -3.53
C VAL A 221 0.72 2.51 -4.53
N ALA A 222 0.88 2.75 -5.83
CA ALA A 222 0.73 1.70 -6.86
C ALA A 222 1.79 0.59 -6.74
N ILE A 223 3.04 0.97 -6.44
CA ILE A 223 4.14 0.03 -6.19
C ILE A 223 3.86 -0.76 -4.90
N ILE A 224 3.54 -0.08 -3.80
CA ILE A 224 3.20 -0.72 -2.52
C ILE A 224 2.08 -1.75 -2.73
N GLY A 225 1.00 -1.38 -3.42
CA GLY A 225 -0.10 -2.31 -3.69
C GLY A 225 0.29 -3.53 -4.53
N ARG A 226 1.24 -3.37 -5.46
CA ARG A 226 1.78 -4.50 -6.24
C ARG A 226 2.59 -5.45 -5.37
N LEU A 227 3.42 -4.90 -4.47
CA LEU A 227 4.21 -5.67 -3.52
C LEU A 227 3.31 -6.40 -2.54
N LEU A 228 2.33 -5.74 -1.95
CA LEU A 228 1.39 -6.40 -1.02
C LEU A 228 0.62 -7.55 -1.67
N ARG A 229 0.24 -7.43 -2.95
CA ARG A 229 -0.40 -8.54 -3.69
C ARG A 229 0.50 -9.76 -3.85
N SER A 230 1.83 -9.64 -3.81
CA SER A 230 2.70 -10.82 -3.79
C SER A 230 2.73 -11.52 -2.44
N TYR A 231 2.33 -10.82 -1.36
CA TYR A 231 2.15 -11.42 -0.04
C TYR A 231 0.76 -12.02 0.15
N GLU A 232 -0.28 -11.49 -0.51
CA GLU A 232 -1.65 -12.03 -0.44
C GLU A 232 -1.63 -13.54 -0.68
N PRO A 233 -2.29 -14.35 0.18
CA PRO A 233 -2.28 -15.79 0.00
C PRO A 233 -3.07 -16.07 -1.27
N GLY A 234 -2.36 -16.34 -2.36
CA GLY A 234 -2.94 -16.84 -3.59
C GLY A 234 -3.41 -18.26 -3.34
N ALA A 235 -4.53 -18.44 -2.63
CA ALA A 235 -5.13 -19.75 -2.45
C ALA A 235 -5.59 -20.25 -3.82
N VAL A 236 -4.75 -21.03 -4.49
CA VAL A 236 -5.09 -21.65 -5.76
C VAL A 236 -5.95 -22.88 -5.43
N LEU A 237 -7.25 -22.84 -5.75
CA LEU A 237 -8.18 -23.95 -5.48
C LEU A 237 -7.61 -25.32 -5.90
N LYS A 238 -6.89 -25.35 -7.03
CA LYS A 238 -6.26 -26.55 -7.57
C LYS A 238 -5.18 -27.13 -6.64
N GLU A 239 -4.44 -26.30 -5.92
CA GLU A 239 -3.44 -26.76 -4.94
C GLU A 239 -4.11 -27.43 -3.75
N TYR A 240 -5.15 -26.82 -3.19
CA TYR A 240 -5.95 -27.41 -2.12
C TYR A 240 -6.63 -28.72 -2.55
N GLN A 241 -7.11 -28.81 -3.79
CA GLN A 241 -7.64 -30.06 -4.35
C GLN A 241 -6.58 -31.16 -4.44
N LEU A 242 -5.34 -30.81 -4.81
CA LEU A 242 -4.23 -31.76 -4.89
C LEU A 242 -3.74 -32.21 -3.50
N VAL A 243 -3.77 -31.33 -2.51
CA VAL A 243 -3.49 -31.68 -1.11
C VAL A 243 -4.57 -32.61 -0.57
N LEU A 244 -5.85 -32.24 -0.72
CA LEU A 244 -7.00 -33.06 -0.34
C LEU A 244 -6.94 -34.45 -0.98
N ALA A 245 -6.70 -34.51 -2.28
CA ALA A 245 -6.57 -35.74 -3.05
C ALA A 245 -5.50 -36.69 -2.48
N ARG A 246 -4.32 -36.15 -2.18
CA ARG A 246 -3.21 -36.90 -1.60
C ARG A 246 -3.52 -37.35 -0.17
N ARG A 247 -4.00 -36.45 0.69
CA ARG A 247 -4.34 -36.76 2.09
C ARG A 247 -5.43 -37.82 2.21
N VAL A 248 -6.50 -37.71 1.42
CA VAL A 248 -7.58 -38.72 1.39
C VAL A 248 -7.05 -40.08 0.97
N ARG A 249 -6.23 -40.12 -0.11
CA ARG A 249 -5.61 -41.36 -0.58
C ARG A 249 -4.71 -41.99 0.48
N ASP A 250 -3.83 -41.20 1.09
CA ASP A 250 -2.84 -41.67 2.07
C ASP A 250 -3.50 -42.18 3.35
N LEU A 251 -4.49 -41.46 3.87
CA LEU A 251 -5.23 -41.89 5.06
C LEU A 251 -6.06 -43.14 4.79
N ARG A 252 -6.70 -43.22 3.61
CA ARG A 252 -7.44 -44.42 3.18
C ARG A 252 -6.53 -45.64 3.08
N THR A 253 -5.37 -45.51 2.43
CA THR A 253 -4.43 -46.64 2.27
C THR A 253 -3.81 -47.06 3.59
N ARG A 254 -3.53 -46.13 4.51
CA ARG A 254 -3.08 -46.44 5.88
C ARG A 254 -4.12 -47.23 6.68
N LYS A 255 -5.41 -46.99 6.44
CA LYS A 255 -6.50 -47.81 7.00
C LYS A 255 -6.69 -49.17 6.29
N GLY A 256 -5.96 -49.43 5.20
CA GLY A 256 -6.13 -50.63 4.39
C GLY A 256 -7.42 -50.66 3.58
N TRP A 257 -8.07 -49.50 3.38
CA TRP A 257 -9.37 -49.42 2.71
C TRP A 257 -9.24 -49.29 1.19
N THR A 258 -10.15 -49.93 0.45
CA THR A 258 -10.37 -49.68 -0.97
C THR A 258 -11.17 -48.40 -1.19
N GLN A 259 -11.17 -47.86 -2.43
CA GLN A 259 -12.00 -46.71 -2.77
C GLN A 259 -13.50 -47.00 -2.61
N GLU A 260 -13.95 -48.23 -2.87
CA GLU A 260 -15.32 -48.68 -2.61
C GLU A 260 -15.67 -48.60 -1.12
N GLN A 261 -14.77 -49.06 -0.24
CA GLN A 261 -15.00 -49.05 1.21
C GLN A 261 -15.05 -47.62 1.76
N LEU A 262 -14.22 -46.70 1.25
CA LEU A 262 -14.31 -45.29 1.62
C LEU A 262 -15.62 -44.66 1.12
N ALA A 263 -16.07 -45.02 -0.08
CA ALA A 263 -17.33 -44.54 -0.64
C ALA A 263 -18.52 -44.97 0.23
N GLU A 264 -18.54 -46.24 0.65
CA GLU A 264 -19.55 -46.78 1.56
C GLU A 264 -19.52 -46.08 2.93
N ALA A 265 -18.33 -45.91 3.53
CA ALA A 265 -18.16 -45.26 4.83
C ALA A 265 -18.55 -43.77 4.85
N THR A 266 -18.51 -43.10 3.70
CA THR A 266 -18.89 -41.68 3.56
C THR A 266 -20.29 -41.47 2.99
N ALA A 267 -20.97 -42.56 2.60
CA ALA A 267 -22.25 -42.54 1.89
C ALA A 267 -22.21 -41.68 0.61
N VAL A 268 -21.11 -41.75 -0.14
CA VAL A 268 -20.96 -41.12 -1.47
C VAL A 268 -20.64 -42.18 -2.52
N THR A 269 -20.75 -41.84 -3.79
CA THR A 269 -20.44 -42.79 -4.87
C THR A 269 -18.94 -43.01 -4.98
N ARG A 270 -18.52 -44.22 -5.37
CA ARG A 270 -17.10 -44.51 -5.65
C ARG A 270 -16.54 -43.62 -6.77
N VAL A 271 -17.36 -43.21 -7.74
CA VAL A 271 -16.99 -42.21 -8.75
C VAL A 271 -16.59 -40.87 -8.12
N CYS A 272 -17.32 -40.42 -7.09
CA CYS A 272 -16.96 -39.22 -6.34
C CYS A 272 -15.61 -39.40 -5.64
N ILE A 273 -15.37 -40.53 -4.96
CA ILE A 273 -14.07 -40.81 -4.31
C ILE A 273 -12.91 -40.80 -5.32
N VAL A 274 -13.09 -41.41 -6.49
CA VAL A 274 -12.08 -41.39 -7.57
C VAL A 274 -11.78 -39.97 -8.04
N ALA A 275 -12.82 -39.14 -8.19
CA ALA A 275 -12.66 -37.76 -8.63
C ALA A 275 -12.01 -36.85 -7.56
N VAL A 276 -12.33 -37.08 -6.28
CA VAL A 276 -11.69 -36.44 -5.12
C VAL A 276 -10.20 -36.81 -5.06
N GLU A 277 -9.87 -38.11 -5.05
CA GLU A 277 -8.47 -38.55 -5.04
C GLU A 277 -7.72 -38.19 -6.33
N GLY A 278 -8.44 -37.93 -7.42
CA GLY A 278 -7.87 -37.43 -8.66
C GLY A 278 -7.56 -35.94 -8.65
N GLY A 279 -8.01 -35.18 -7.65
CA GLY A 279 -7.85 -33.72 -7.57
C GLY A 279 -8.60 -32.96 -8.67
N LYS A 280 -9.65 -33.57 -9.25
CA LYS A 280 -10.38 -33.03 -10.43
C LYS A 280 -11.75 -32.45 -10.09
N GLN A 281 -12.20 -32.54 -8.84
CA GLN A 281 -13.54 -32.17 -8.43
C GLN A 281 -13.55 -31.08 -7.34
N ASN A 282 -14.47 -30.12 -7.47
CA ASN A 282 -14.83 -29.23 -6.38
C ASN A 282 -15.63 -30.02 -5.33
N VAL A 283 -15.05 -30.20 -4.16
CA VAL A 283 -15.65 -30.95 -3.04
C VAL A 283 -16.50 -29.98 -2.21
N SER A 284 -17.76 -30.35 -1.94
CA SER A 284 -18.60 -29.56 -1.04
C SER A 284 -18.12 -29.71 0.41
N MET A 285 -18.47 -28.74 1.27
CA MET A 285 -18.13 -28.82 2.69
C MET A 285 -18.72 -30.06 3.38
N ASP A 286 -19.93 -30.49 3.00
CA ASP A 286 -20.54 -31.73 3.51
C ASP A 286 -19.68 -32.97 3.19
N ILE A 287 -19.21 -33.10 1.94
CA ILE A 287 -18.37 -34.23 1.53
C ILE A 287 -17.01 -34.18 2.25
N LEU A 288 -16.42 -32.99 2.41
CA LEU A 288 -15.15 -32.82 3.14
C LEU A 288 -15.27 -33.32 4.58
N VAL A 289 -16.34 -32.93 5.29
CA VAL A 289 -16.58 -33.35 6.68
C VAL A 289 -16.82 -34.86 6.77
N ARG A 290 -17.58 -35.44 5.82
CA ARG A 290 -17.80 -36.90 5.78
C ARG A 290 -16.50 -37.66 5.57
N LEU A 291 -15.65 -37.21 4.65
CA LEU A 291 -14.33 -37.80 4.42
C LEU A 291 -13.47 -37.73 5.69
N ALA A 292 -13.43 -36.58 6.36
CA ALA A 292 -12.66 -36.38 7.59
C ALA A 292 -13.12 -37.35 8.70
N ASN A 293 -14.44 -37.43 8.92
CA ASN A 293 -15.03 -38.33 9.92
C ASN A 293 -14.74 -39.81 9.61
N ALA A 294 -14.90 -40.25 8.36
CA ALA A 294 -14.61 -41.62 7.97
C ALA A 294 -13.11 -41.97 8.12
N LEU A 295 -12.23 -41.01 7.83
CA LEU A 295 -10.78 -41.16 7.95
C LEU A 295 -10.28 -40.95 9.39
N GLY A 296 -11.11 -40.42 10.30
CA GLY A 296 -10.78 -40.21 11.70
C GLY A 296 -9.83 -39.04 11.95
N VAL A 297 -9.96 -37.98 11.15
CA VAL A 297 -9.12 -36.76 11.25
C VAL A 297 -10.00 -35.51 11.25
N ALA A 298 -9.43 -34.37 11.65
CA ALA A 298 -10.12 -33.09 11.55
C ALA A 298 -10.21 -32.62 10.08
N PRO A 299 -11.30 -31.97 9.63
CA PRO A 299 -11.45 -31.51 8.24
C PRO A 299 -10.30 -30.64 7.73
N GLU A 300 -9.74 -29.80 8.60
CA GLU A 300 -8.62 -28.89 8.29
C GLU A 300 -7.36 -29.66 7.92
N SER A 301 -7.12 -30.80 8.57
CA SER A 301 -5.96 -31.67 8.32
C SER A 301 -6.01 -32.38 6.96
N LEU A 302 -7.17 -32.38 6.29
CA LEU A 302 -7.29 -32.84 4.92
C LEU A 302 -6.85 -31.77 3.91
N LEU A 303 -6.81 -30.50 4.33
CA LEU A 303 -6.45 -29.35 3.49
C LEU A 303 -5.02 -28.85 3.72
N SER A 304 -4.30 -29.37 4.72
CA SER A 304 -2.90 -29.03 5.02
C SER A 304 -1.96 -30.23 4.86
N GLU A 305 -0.70 -29.96 4.48
CA GLU A 305 0.37 -30.96 4.49
C GLU A 305 0.99 -31.19 5.88
N GLN A 306 0.67 -30.35 6.87
CA GLN A 306 1.11 -30.51 8.25
C GLN A 306 0.29 -31.61 8.99
N PRO A 307 0.94 -32.35 9.92
CA PRO A 307 0.32 -33.47 10.64
C PRO A 307 -0.86 -33.07 11.52
#